data_AF-A0AA46X2X6-F1
#
_entry.id   AF-A0AA46X2X6-F1
#
_cell.length_a   1.000
_cell.length_b   1.000
_cell.length_c   1.000
_cell.angle_alpha   90.00
_cell.angle_beta   90.00
_cell.angle_gamma   90.00
#
_symmetry.space_group_name_H-M   'P 1'
#
loop_
_entity.id
_entity.type
_entity.pdbx_description
1 polymer ?
#
loop_
_entity_poly.entity_id
_entity_poly.type
_entity_poly.pdbx_seq_one_letter_code
_entity_poly.pdbx_strand_id
1 'polypeptide(L)'
;MAGHRTHPQQRSIQSGMPTAAPLPGPELRIVLNDAAPPELREVGKAYWTLVGIDAETGEPRWEHQVSDLPYGTWSGSAHYVAAAAATVTLPDYVCAACAGDLILTSRQALADALAGKSVRCRTCQPRIDEHAARILDPRSLDTRAQRATKALEQRATQQAERDREDARRAVIAERYPVEPEDQDQLIASAPLLAKLGALAVLHAVGDKKGLIYPIDTDDQRIAPTATLGAELFRAAWHHGLLKIHPSSPTTAFLWNDDTTLSGSLYPGLAKFFMPGDGPVDTRLASFADRLRAGLDVTAMWSTERAELASLAQRLIAEEAGRYFAFKLREHRLPDLTETHEEALRTATKRGAGLFPLGHLYRMAWTSARDASSAYQRHTGMPKEKSITHGLNQFEGRIQAASEDPGALPEPFGEDKHAVALSAITRIVFHTLLGLDPMRAGPAEIADALTGSPESELLRQCDESIPDRTELMAWLRTSTDQWDGSEFRMILGVLDQWTPHLCAPGCAHAHIGSIAGECARIYDRIVSRVDETDAAILTAEATAIANVVHEGVRSGDAVLTAVVETLQARRAQRSDEL
;
A
#
# COMPACT_ATOMS: atom_id res chain seq x y z
N MET A 1 -2.50 -6.08 38.15
CA MET A 1 -2.21 -7.50 38.46
C MET A 1 -1.40 -8.10 37.32
N ALA A 2 -0.07 -8.14 37.47
CA ALA A 2 0.88 -9.02 36.80
C ALA A 2 2.25 -8.69 37.41
N GLY A 3 2.77 -9.57 38.26
CA GLY A 3 3.93 -9.32 39.10
C GLY A 3 5.24 -9.52 38.35
N HIS A 4 6.05 -8.46 38.24
CA HIS A 4 7.47 -8.55 37.99
C HIS A 4 8.19 -9.05 39.24
N ARG A 5 8.79 -10.25 39.17
CA ARG A 5 9.76 -10.72 40.17
C ARG A 5 11.14 -10.21 39.78
N THR A 6 11.57 -9.14 40.44
CA THR A 6 12.96 -8.70 40.51
C THR A 6 13.72 -9.65 41.45
N HIS A 7 14.68 -10.41 40.92
CA HIS A 7 15.64 -11.14 41.74
C HIS A 7 16.70 -10.17 42.29
N PRO A 8 17.02 -10.19 43.59
CA PRO A 8 18.08 -9.36 44.14
C PRO A 8 19.44 -9.95 43.77
N GLN A 9 20.28 -9.17 43.08
CA GLN A 9 21.72 -9.44 42.97
C GLN A 9 22.37 -9.26 44.34
N GLN A 10 22.56 -10.35 45.07
CA GLN A 10 23.51 -10.40 46.18
C GLN A 10 24.94 -10.38 45.61
N ARG A 11 25.56 -9.20 45.58
CA ARG A 11 27.02 -9.08 45.49
C ARG A 11 27.62 -9.52 46.82
N SER A 12 27.99 -10.80 46.92
CA SER A 12 28.89 -11.28 47.97
C SER A 12 30.28 -10.74 47.69
N ILE A 13 30.66 -9.67 48.38
CA ILE A 13 32.05 -9.25 48.52
C ILE A 13 32.69 -10.24 49.51
N GLN A 14 33.20 -11.36 49.00
CA GLN A 14 34.13 -12.19 49.75
C GLN A 14 35.48 -11.50 49.70
N SER A 15 35.81 -10.80 50.78
CA SER A 15 37.18 -10.36 51.08
C SER A 15 38.08 -11.60 51.16
N GLY A 16 38.85 -11.82 50.10
CA GLY A 16 39.81 -12.92 50.02
C GLY A 16 40.87 -12.77 51.09
N MET A 17 40.84 -13.65 52.10
CA MET A 17 42.04 -13.95 52.88
C MET A 17 43.10 -14.47 51.90
N PRO A 18 44.39 -14.11 52.07
CA PRO A 18 45.46 -14.59 51.21
C PRO A 18 45.48 -16.13 51.27
N THR A 19 45.00 -16.76 50.19
CA THR A 19 45.02 -18.21 50.02
C THR A 19 46.48 -18.63 50.12
N ALA A 20 46.79 -19.50 51.08
CA ALA A 20 48.14 -20.05 51.24
C ALA A 20 48.64 -20.55 49.87
N ALA A 21 49.91 -20.26 49.55
CA ALA A 21 50.49 -20.71 48.30
C ALA A 21 50.32 -22.23 48.19
N PRO A 22 49.77 -22.75 47.09
CA PRO A 22 49.52 -24.17 46.95
C PRO A 22 50.86 -24.92 47.06
N LEU A 23 50.82 -26.07 47.73
CA LEU A 23 52.00 -26.93 47.82
C LEU A 23 52.36 -27.43 46.41
N PRO A 24 53.65 -27.63 46.11
CA PRO A 24 54.06 -28.19 44.82
C PRO A 24 53.34 -29.53 44.63
N GLY A 25 52.54 -29.63 43.58
CA GLY A 25 51.84 -30.85 43.24
C GLY A 25 52.79 -31.90 42.67
N PRO A 26 52.32 -33.15 42.53
CA PRO A 26 53.11 -34.18 41.89
C PRO A 26 53.41 -33.78 40.44
N GLU A 27 54.58 -34.18 39.95
CA GLU A 27 54.96 -33.91 38.56
C GLU A 27 54.10 -34.75 37.61
N LEU A 28 53.20 -34.10 36.88
CA LEU A 28 52.38 -34.74 35.84
C LEU A 28 53.16 -34.78 34.53
N ARG A 29 53.52 -35.97 34.05
CA ARG A 29 54.08 -36.13 32.70
C ARG A 29 52.94 -36.19 31.70
N ILE A 30 52.67 -35.07 31.04
CA ILE A 30 51.63 -34.94 30.01
C ILE A 30 52.26 -35.14 28.63
N VAL A 31 51.87 -36.22 27.94
CA VAL A 31 52.23 -36.47 26.54
C VAL A 31 50.99 -36.24 25.69
N LEU A 32 50.98 -35.18 24.89
CA LEU A 32 49.88 -34.89 23.98
C LEU A 32 49.80 -35.97 22.88
N ASN A 33 48.60 -36.31 22.48
CA ASN A 33 48.37 -37.29 21.42
C ASN A 33 48.50 -36.61 20.05
N ASP A 34 49.49 -37.00 19.27
CA ASP A 34 49.73 -36.42 17.93
C ASP A 34 48.61 -36.71 16.93
N ALA A 35 47.82 -37.76 17.15
CA ALA A 35 46.63 -38.06 16.35
C ALA A 35 45.43 -37.15 16.70
N ALA A 36 45.49 -36.40 17.81
CA ALA A 36 44.45 -35.46 18.18
C ALA A 36 44.63 -34.12 17.42
N PRO A 37 43.54 -33.54 16.88
CA PRO A 37 43.62 -32.23 16.23
C PRO A 37 44.03 -31.14 17.24
N PRO A 38 44.60 -30.01 16.77
CA PRO A 38 45.12 -28.94 17.64
C PRO A 38 44.13 -28.48 18.71
N GLU A 39 42.86 -28.31 18.36
CA GLU A 39 41.82 -27.85 19.28
C GLU A 39 41.57 -28.86 20.41
N LEU A 40 41.62 -30.15 20.09
CA LEU A 40 41.46 -31.22 21.09
C LEU A 40 42.69 -31.29 22.01
N ARG A 41 43.90 -31.08 21.47
CA ARG A 41 45.14 -31.02 22.27
C ARG A 41 45.12 -29.86 23.26
N GLU A 42 44.62 -28.69 22.87
CA GLU A 42 44.46 -27.55 23.79
C GLU A 42 43.46 -27.86 24.90
N VAL A 43 42.34 -28.55 24.60
CA VAL A 43 41.40 -29.02 25.63
C VAL A 43 42.08 -30.01 26.58
N GLY A 44 42.88 -30.94 26.06
CA GLY A 44 43.66 -31.88 26.87
C GLY A 44 44.66 -31.19 27.79
N LYS A 45 45.40 -30.23 27.26
CA LYS A 45 46.35 -29.41 28.03
C LYS A 45 45.66 -28.67 29.16
N ALA A 46 44.62 -27.89 28.84
CA ALA A 46 43.85 -27.14 29.83
C ALA A 46 43.14 -28.05 30.86
N TYR A 47 42.72 -29.26 30.46
CA TYR A 47 42.16 -30.25 31.36
C TYR A 47 43.20 -30.78 32.36
N TRP A 48 44.47 -30.91 31.98
CA TRP A 48 45.50 -31.48 32.85
C TRP A 48 46.42 -30.45 33.52
N THR A 49 46.23 -29.14 33.28
CA THR A 49 47.03 -28.12 33.97
C THR A 49 46.68 -28.04 35.46
N LEU A 50 47.60 -28.55 36.27
CA LEU A 50 47.56 -28.53 37.73
C LEU A 50 48.32 -27.32 38.27
N VAL A 51 47.68 -26.52 39.11
CA VAL A 51 48.30 -25.35 39.76
C VAL A 51 49.09 -25.78 41.01
N GLY A 52 48.62 -26.82 41.70
CA GLY A 52 49.27 -27.40 42.88
C GLY A 52 48.27 -28.17 43.73
N ILE A 53 48.63 -28.45 44.97
CA ILE A 53 47.73 -29.08 45.95
C ILE A 53 47.27 -28.05 46.97
N ASP A 54 45.98 -28.06 47.27
CA ASP A 54 45.41 -27.23 48.33
C ASP A 54 45.96 -27.69 49.69
N ALA A 55 46.56 -26.76 50.44
CA ALA A 55 47.25 -27.08 51.68
C ALA A 55 46.30 -27.50 52.82
N GLU A 56 45.03 -27.13 52.74
CA GLU A 56 44.03 -27.43 53.78
C GLU A 56 43.29 -28.73 53.49
N THR A 57 42.90 -28.96 52.24
CA THR A 57 42.10 -30.13 51.86
C THR A 57 42.94 -31.30 51.34
N GLY A 58 44.17 -31.04 50.89
CA GLY A 58 45.00 -32.02 50.19
C GLY A 58 44.50 -32.35 48.78
N GLU A 59 43.51 -31.61 48.26
CA GLU A 59 42.93 -31.85 46.94
C GLU A 59 43.70 -31.15 45.81
N PRO A 60 43.72 -31.72 44.58
CA PRO A 60 44.32 -31.08 43.43
C PRO A 60 43.59 -29.81 43.01
N ARG A 61 44.33 -28.70 42.92
CA ARG A 61 43.82 -27.43 42.41
C ARG A 61 44.16 -27.27 40.94
N TRP A 62 43.13 -27.17 40.10
CA TRP A 62 43.25 -27.06 38.66
C TRP A 62 43.21 -25.60 38.20
N GLU A 63 43.88 -25.29 37.08
CA GLU A 63 43.87 -23.94 36.50
C GLU A 63 42.48 -23.58 35.94
N HIS A 64 41.83 -24.55 35.29
CA HIS A 64 40.51 -24.39 34.69
C HIS A 64 39.48 -25.30 35.34
N GLN A 65 38.26 -24.82 35.57
CA GLN A 65 37.14 -25.69 35.95
C GLN A 65 36.71 -26.55 34.76
N VAL A 66 36.26 -27.78 35.02
CA VAL A 66 35.87 -28.72 33.94
C VAL A 66 34.71 -28.17 33.11
N SER A 67 33.78 -27.43 33.73
CA SER A 67 32.64 -26.79 33.07
C SER A 67 33.01 -25.76 32.00
N ASP A 68 34.20 -25.17 32.13
CA ASP A 68 34.63 -24.05 31.28
C ASP A 68 35.38 -24.55 30.04
N LEU A 69 35.71 -25.84 29.99
CA LEU A 69 36.43 -26.46 28.88
C LEU A 69 35.45 -26.81 27.75
N PRO A 70 35.79 -26.56 26.48
CA PRO A 70 34.92 -26.84 25.34
C PRO A 70 34.93 -28.33 24.95
N TYR A 71 34.69 -29.24 25.90
CA TYR A 71 34.70 -30.68 25.68
C TYR A 71 33.38 -31.22 25.08
N GLY A 72 32.27 -30.49 25.25
CA GLY A 72 30.93 -30.93 24.82
C GLY A 72 30.77 -31.12 23.30
N THR A 73 31.61 -30.46 22.50
CA THR A 73 31.67 -30.66 21.04
C THR A 73 32.31 -32.00 20.64
N TRP A 74 33.04 -32.65 21.55
CA TRP A 74 33.78 -33.88 21.33
C TRP A 74 33.09 -35.10 21.94
N SER A 75 32.61 -34.97 23.18
CA SER A 75 31.94 -36.04 23.94
C SER A 75 31.12 -35.46 25.10
N GLY A 76 30.16 -36.24 25.62
CA GLY A 76 29.40 -35.88 26.82
C GLY A 76 30.19 -35.94 28.13
N SER A 77 31.49 -36.27 28.10
CA SER A 77 32.32 -36.35 29.31
C SER A 77 33.75 -35.87 29.06
N ALA A 78 34.17 -34.88 29.84
CA ALA A 78 35.47 -34.22 29.71
C ALA A 78 36.67 -35.17 29.85
N HIS A 79 36.58 -36.19 30.71
CA HIS A 79 37.69 -37.13 30.93
C HIS A 79 37.96 -38.04 29.71
N TYR A 80 36.93 -38.38 28.91
CA TYR A 80 37.16 -39.09 27.64
C TYR A 80 37.81 -38.20 26.59
N VAL A 81 37.44 -36.92 26.54
CA VAL A 81 38.05 -35.91 25.65
C VAL A 81 39.51 -35.69 26.03
N ALA A 82 39.79 -35.54 27.33
CA ALA A 82 41.14 -35.39 27.85
C ALA A 82 42.01 -36.64 27.60
N ALA A 83 41.43 -37.84 27.72
CA ALA A 83 42.11 -39.10 27.39
C ALA A 83 42.38 -39.24 25.87
N ALA A 84 41.48 -38.74 25.01
CA ALA A 84 41.74 -38.67 23.58
C ALA A 84 42.88 -37.69 23.25
N ALA A 85 42.92 -36.56 23.96
CA ALA A 85 43.87 -35.47 23.73
C ALA A 85 45.29 -35.72 24.25
N ALA A 86 45.44 -36.43 25.38
CA ALA A 86 46.72 -36.64 26.03
C ALA A 86 46.76 -37.91 26.89
N THR A 87 47.97 -38.41 27.10
CA THR A 87 48.29 -39.43 28.11
C THR A 87 49.00 -38.74 29.26
N VAL A 88 48.49 -38.89 30.48
CA VAL A 88 49.09 -38.30 31.68
C VAL A 88 49.54 -39.40 32.61
N THR A 89 50.84 -39.45 32.85
CA THR A 89 51.49 -40.42 33.73
C THR A 89 51.90 -39.74 35.02
N LEU A 90 51.70 -40.45 36.13
CA LEU A 90 52.12 -40.07 37.46
C LEU A 90 53.28 -41.00 37.90
N PRO A 91 54.56 -40.62 37.71
CA PRO A 91 55.70 -41.54 37.80
C PRO A 91 55.90 -42.20 39.17
N ASP A 92 55.56 -41.49 40.26
CA ASP A 92 55.77 -41.99 41.62
C ASP A 92 54.66 -42.91 42.13
N TYR A 93 53.68 -43.22 41.28
CA TYR A 93 52.49 -43.98 41.66
C TYR A 93 52.32 -45.18 40.74
N VAL A 94 51.94 -46.32 41.32
CA VAL A 94 51.74 -47.57 40.60
C VAL A 94 50.27 -47.94 40.48
N CYS A 95 49.90 -48.54 39.36
CA CYS A 95 48.58 -49.09 39.13
C CYS A 95 48.31 -50.27 40.07
N ALA A 96 47.17 -50.25 40.76
CA ALA A 96 46.77 -51.33 41.66
C ALA A 96 46.48 -52.69 40.97
N ALA A 97 46.38 -52.72 39.64
CA ALA A 97 46.06 -53.92 38.87
C ALA A 97 47.27 -54.51 38.11
N CYS A 98 48.14 -53.67 37.54
CA CYS A 98 49.28 -54.13 36.73
C CYS A 98 50.66 -53.78 37.31
N ALA A 99 50.72 -53.06 38.43
CA ALA A 99 51.94 -52.61 39.10
C ALA A 99 52.89 -51.70 38.28
N GLY A 100 52.52 -51.31 37.05
CA GLY A 100 53.25 -50.30 36.27
C GLY A 100 52.85 -48.86 36.61
N ASP A 101 53.51 -47.88 36.00
CA ASP A 101 53.25 -46.45 36.21
C ASP A 101 51.76 -46.09 36.07
N LEU A 102 51.27 -45.24 36.97
CA LEU A 102 49.87 -44.85 36.99
C LEU A 102 49.56 -43.85 35.88
N ILE A 103 48.97 -44.35 34.78
CA ILE A 103 48.35 -43.52 33.74
C ILE A 103 46.95 -43.13 34.21
N LEU A 104 46.72 -41.83 34.37
CA LEU A 104 45.49 -41.27 34.93
C LEU A 104 44.30 -41.41 33.98
N THR A 105 43.13 -41.73 34.56
CA THR A 105 41.85 -41.87 33.84
C THR A 105 40.98 -40.62 33.89
N SER A 106 41.15 -39.80 34.93
CA SER A 106 40.42 -38.54 35.15
C SER A 106 41.11 -37.70 36.24
N ARG A 107 40.67 -36.45 36.44
CA ARG A 107 41.10 -35.63 37.60
C ARG A 107 40.77 -36.28 38.95
N GLN A 108 39.66 -37.02 39.03
CA GLN A 108 39.28 -37.76 40.25
C GLN A 108 40.26 -38.88 40.56
N ALA A 109 40.79 -39.56 39.53
CA ALA A 109 41.79 -40.60 39.71
C ALA A 109 43.11 -40.05 40.28
N LEU A 110 43.47 -38.80 39.96
CA LEU A 110 44.59 -38.12 40.60
C LEU A 110 44.30 -37.84 42.08
N ALA A 111 43.12 -37.30 42.39
CA ALA A 111 42.72 -37.03 43.78
C ALA A 111 42.69 -38.32 44.63
N ASP A 112 42.16 -39.41 44.08
CA ASP A 112 42.12 -40.71 44.74
C ASP A 112 43.52 -41.31 44.94
N ALA A 113 44.43 -41.14 43.97
CA ALA A 113 45.82 -41.59 44.10
C ALA A 113 46.57 -40.80 45.19
N LEU A 114 46.40 -39.48 45.23
CA LEU A 114 46.99 -38.62 46.27
C LEU A 114 46.44 -38.91 47.66
N ALA A 115 45.18 -39.34 47.76
CA ALA A 115 44.57 -39.82 49.00
C ALA A 115 45.01 -41.25 49.39
N GLY A 116 45.94 -41.87 48.66
CA GLY A 116 46.45 -43.22 48.94
C GLY A 116 45.49 -44.35 48.59
N LYS A 117 44.43 -44.09 47.81
CA LYS A 117 43.48 -45.13 47.39
C LYS A 117 44.06 -45.96 46.24
N SER A 118 43.58 -47.21 46.13
CA SER A 118 43.96 -48.10 45.03
C SER A 118 43.31 -47.65 43.71
N VAL A 119 44.09 -47.02 42.82
CA VAL A 119 43.63 -46.56 41.50
C VAL A 119 44.12 -47.52 40.42
N ARG A 120 43.22 -47.88 39.49
CA ARG A 120 43.57 -48.64 38.28
C ARG A 120 43.92 -47.69 37.15
N CYS A 121 45.07 -47.88 36.51
CA CYS A 121 45.49 -47.05 35.39
C CYS A 121 44.57 -47.23 34.17
N ARG A 122 44.66 -46.26 33.25
CA ARG A 122 43.94 -46.25 31.97
C ARG A 122 44.08 -47.54 31.18
N THR A 123 45.28 -48.13 31.11
CA THR A 123 45.53 -49.40 30.41
C THR A 123 44.76 -50.58 31.00
N CYS A 124 44.51 -50.56 32.32
CA CYS A 124 43.67 -51.57 32.99
C CYS A 124 42.16 -51.28 32.87
N GLN A 125 41.77 -50.20 32.20
CA GLN A 125 40.38 -49.78 31.99
C GLN A 125 40.11 -49.55 30.49
N PRO A 126 39.97 -50.63 29.69
CA PRO A 126 39.93 -50.56 28.22
C PRO A 126 38.82 -49.66 27.68
N ARG A 127 37.71 -49.50 28.42
CA ARG A 127 36.60 -48.61 28.04
C ARG A 127 37.05 -47.17 27.77
N ILE A 128 38.04 -46.65 28.51
CA ILE A 128 38.52 -45.27 28.33
C ILE A 128 39.25 -45.14 26.99
N ASP A 129 40.07 -46.12 26.65
CA ASP A 129 40.77 -46.17 25.35
C ASP A 129 39.79 -46.39 24.19
N GLU A 130 38.76 -47.23 24.36
CA GLU A 130 37.69 -47.41 23.36
C GLU A 130 36.88 -46.12 23.13
N HIS A 131 36.64 -45.32 24.17
CA HIS A 131 35.98 -44.01 24.05
C HIS A 131 36.91 -42.97 23.43
N ALA A 132 38.18 -42.93 23.82
CA ALA A 132 39.18 -42.05 23.25
C ALA A 132 39.42 -42.33 21.75
N ALA A 133 39.53 -43.61 21.38
CA ALA A 133 39.66 -44.05 19.99
C ALA A 133 38.44 -43.65 19.13
N ARG A 134 37.22 -43.74 19.67
CA ARG A 134 36.01 -43.25 18.98
C ARG A 134 36.01 -41.73 18.77
N ILE A 135 36.58 -40.96 19.69
CA ILE A 135 36.70 -39.49 19.53
C ILE A 135 37.67 -39.16 18.40
N LEU A 136 38.76 -39.91 18.28
CA LEU A 136 39.84 -39.75 17.30
C LEU A 136 39.62 -40.51 15.99
N ASP A 137 38.51 -41.26 15.87
CA ASP A 137 38.18 -42.00 14.66
C ASP A 137 38.20 -41.05 13.45
N PRO A 138 39.02 -41.30 12.41
CA PRO A 138 39.18 -40.39 11.28
C PRO A 138 37.86 -40.00 10.63
N ARG A 139 36.91 -40.96 10.50
CA ARG A 139 35.57 -40.66 9.94
C ARG A 139 34.78 -39.70 10.81
N SER A 140 34.89 -39.85 12.14
CA SER A 140 34.23 -38.97 13.11
C SER A 140 34.87 -37.58 13.12
N LEU A 141 36.20 -37.48 13.00
CA LEU A 141 36.92 -36.20 12.85
C LEU A 141 36.55 -35.50 11.54
N ASP A 142 36.57 -36.21 10.41
CA ASP A 142 36.19 -35.69 9.09
C ASP A 142 34.74 -35.20 9.08
N THR A 143 33.82 -35.99 9.65
CA THR A 143 32.40 -35.59 9.75
C THR A 143 32.23 -34.32 10.59
N ARG A 144 32.99 -34.17 11.68
CA ARG A 144 32.95 -32.95 12.50
C ARG A 144 33.51 -31.74 11.77
N ALA A 145 34.64 -31.90 11.08
CA ALA A 145 35.24 -30.85 10.27
C ALA A 145 34.26 -30.40 9.16
N GLN A 146 33.65 -31.33 8.43
CA GLN A 146 32.63 -31.02 7.41
C GLN A 146 31.41 -30.29 7.99
N ARG A 147 30.92 -30.71 9.17
CA ARG A 147 29.80 -30.02 9.85
C ARG A 147 30.17 -28.62 10.28
N ALA A 148 31.40 -28.41 10.78
CA ALA A 148 31.88 -27.09 11.18
C ALA A 148 31.96 -26.15 9.97
N THR A 149 32.52 -26.61 8.85
CA THR A 149 32.56 -25.84 7.59
C THR A 149 31.16 -25.50 7.09
N LYS A 150 30.26 -26.49 7.01
CA LYS A 150 28.87 -26.25 6.59
C LYS A 150 28.13 -25.29 7.52
N ALA A 151 28.36 -25.36 8.82
CA ALA A 151 27.75 -24.44 9.78
C ALA A 151 28.29 -23.01 9.64
N LEU A 152 29.59 -22.85 9.36
CA LEU A 152 30.19 -21.55 9.05
C LEU A 152 29.63 -20.97 7.75
N GLU A 153 29.55 -21.77 6.69
CA GLU A 153 28.93 -21.38 5.42
C GLU A 153 27.47 -20.97 5.60
N GLN A 154 26.66 -21.78 6.32
CA GLN A 154 25.27 -21.45 6.61
C GLN A 154 25.12 -20.16 7.41
N ARG A 155 25.99 -19.92 8.41
CA ARG A 155 26.00 -18.65 9.17
C ARG A 155 26.37 -17.47 8.28
N ALA A 156 27.35 -17.63 7.39
CA ALA A 156 27.74 -16.60 6.44
C ALA A 156 26.61 -16.28 5.45
N THR A 157 25.91 -17.30 4.92
CA THR A 157 24.74 -17.11 4.06
C THR A 157 23.60 -16.40 4.81
N GLN A 158 23.26 -16.84 6.02
CA GLN A 158 22.21 -16.21 6.83
C GLN A 158 22.56 -14.76 7.20
N GLN A 159 23.83 -14.47 7.50
CA GLN A 159 24.27 -13.11 7.76
C GLN A 159 24.17 -12.24 6.50
N ALA A 160 24.65 -12.74 5.35
CA ALA A 160 24.53 -12.04 4.08
C ALA A 160 23.07 -11.78 3.66
N GLU A 161 22.16 -12.73 3.92
CA GLU A 161 20.73 -12.55 3.69
C GLU A 161 20.12 -11.46 4.59
N ARG A 162 20.50 -11.42 5.87
CA ARG A 162 20.07 -10.37 6.81
C ARG A 162 20.59 -9.00 6.41
N ASP A 163 21.88 -8.91 6.11
CA ASP A 163 22.51 -7.66 5.67
C ASP A 163 21.85 -7.14 4.38
N ARG A 164 21.52 -8.04 3.44
CA ARG A 164 20.79 -7.70 2.22
C ARG A 164 19.37 -7.23 2.49
N GLU A 165 18.64 -7.89 3.39
CA GLU A 165 17.29 -7.49 3.78
C GLU A 165 17.28 -6.14 4.51
N ASP A 166 18.25 -5.89 5.39
CA ASP A 166 18.38 -4.62 6.11
C ASP A 166 18.75 -3.47 5.15
N ALA A 167 19.66 -3.70 4.21
CA ALA A 167 19.99 -2.74 3.15
C ALA A 167 18.75 -2.39 2.31
N ARG A 168 17.97 -3.39 1.89
CA ARG A 168 16.71 -3.18 1.17
C ARG A 168 15.70 -2.36 1.98
N ARG A 169 15.56 -2.63 3.27
CA ARG A 169 14.68 -1.84 4.15
C ARG A 169 15.12 -0.39 4.27
N ALA A 170 16.42 -0.13 4.34
CA ALA A 170 16.95 1.23 4.35
C ALA A 170 16.58 1.99 3.06
N VAL A 171 16.73 1.35 1.88
CA VAL A 171 16.34 1.94 0.59
C VAL A 171 14.84 2.24 0.51
N ILE A 172 13.98 1.35 1.02
CA ILE A 172 12.53 1.61 1.11
C ILE A 172 12.25 2.81 2.01
N ALA A 173 12.88 2.88 3.17
CA ALA A 173 12.68 3.97 4.13
C ALA A 173 13.11 5.34 3.58
N GLU A 174 14.17 5.37 2.78
CA GLU A 174 14.64 6.57 2.09
C GLU A 174 13.70 6.99 0.96
N ARG A 175 13.20 6.04 0.16
CA ARG A 175 12.32 6.33 -0.98
C ARG A 175 10.91 6.73 -0.57
N TYR A 176 10.40 6.19 0.53
CA TYR A 176 9.04 6.39 1.02
C TYR A 176 9.04 6.91 2.46
N PRO A 177 9.51 8.15 2.69
CA PRO A 177 9.57 8.71 4.03
C PRO A 177 8.15 9.03 4.55
N VAL A 178 8.00 9.01 5.88
CA VAL A 178 6.75 9.39 6.56
C VAL A 178 6.85 10.86 6.96
N GLU A 179 6.64 11.74 5.99
CA GLU A 179 6.73 13.18 6.18
C GLU A 179 5.36 13.80 6.54
N PRO A 180 5.36 14.90 7.32
CA PRO A 180 4.17 15.72 7.52
C PRO A 180 3.76 16.39 6.21
N GLU A 181 2.45 16.48 5.95
CA GLU A 181 1.90 17.13 4.76
C GLU A 181 0.59 17.84 5.08
N ASP A 182 0.31 18.90 4.33
CA ASP A 182 -0.95 19.62 4.40
C ASP A 182 -2.08 18.77 3.79
N GLN A 183 -2.86 18.12 4.67
CA GLN A 183 -4.00 17.31 4.28
C GLN A 183 -5.06 18.12 3.54
N ASP A 184 -5.27 19.39 3.90
CA ASP A 184 -6.35 20.21 3.32
C ASP A 184 -6.03 20.59 1.89
N GLN A 185 -4.79 21.02 1.63
CA GLN A 185 -4.33 21.30 0.26
C GLN A 185 -4.40 20.05 -0.63
N LEU A 186 -4.00 18.90 -0.08
CA LEU A 186 -3.94 17.64 -0.82
C LEU A 186 -5.35 17.12 -1.16
N ILE A 187 -6.30 17.22 -0.23
CA ILE A 187 -7.71 16.89 -0.46
C ILE A 187 -8.36 17.90 -1.42
N ALA A 188 -8.11 19.20 -1.27
CA ALA A 188 -8.71 20.23 -2.12
C ALA A 188 -8.30 20.11 -3.59
N SER A 189 -7.06 19.69 -3.85
CA SER A 189 -6.52 19.54 -5.21
C SER A 189 -6.77 18.17 -5.86
N ALA A 190 -7.19 17.17 -5.08
CA ALA A 190 -7.49 15.84 -5.61
C ALA A 190 -8.82 15.84 -6.39
N PRO A 191 -8.94 15.08 -7.48
CA PRO A 191 -10.21 14.92 -8.19
C PRO A 191 -11.20 14.09 -7.38
N LEU A 192 -12.50 14.24 -7.66
CA LEU A 192 -13.59 13.54 -6.98
C LEU A 192 -13.36 12.03 -6.88
N LEU A 193 -12.97 11.39 -7.99
CA LEU A 193 -12.72 9.95 -8.05
C LEU A 193 -11.61 9.50 -7.10
N ALA A 194 -10.56 10.32 -6.92
CA ALA A 194 -9.47 10.01 -6.00
C ALA A 194 -9.92 10.14 -4.54
N LYS A 195 -10.67 11.20 -4.20
CA LYS A 195 -11.25 11.39 -2.85
C LYS A 195 -12.15 10.21 -2.47
N LEU A 196 -13.04 9.83 -3.38
CA LEU A 196 -13.94 8.69 -3.24
C LEU A 196 -13.17 7.36 -3.12
N GLY A 197 -12.13 7.17 -3.94
CA GLY A 197 -11.30 5.98 -3.90
C GLY A 197 -10.56 5.82 -2.57
N ALA A 198 -10.02 6.90 -2.03
CA ALA A 198 -9.35 6.90 -0.72
C ALA A 198 -10.34 6.50 0.39
N LEU A 199 -11.53 7.10 0.40
CA LEU A 199 -12.56 6.79 1.39
C LEU A 199 -13.08 5.35 1.24
N ALA A 200 -13.25 4.85 0.02
CA ALA A 200 -13.66 3.48 -0.25
C ALA A 200 -12.64 2.45 0.24
N VAL A 201 -11.34 2.69 0.01
CA VAL A 201 -10.25 1.84 0.52
C VAL A 201 -10.25 1.82 2.05
N LEU A 202 -10.38 2.99 2.69
CA LEU A 202 -10.44 3.11 4.15
C LEU A 202 -11.59 2.29 4.75
N HIS A 203 -12.77 2.36 4.14
CA HIS A 203 -13.95 1.61 4.60
C HIS A 203 -13.87 0.11 4.31
N ALA A 204 -13.25 -0.31 3.20
CA ALA A 204 -13.23 -1.71 2.77
C ALA A 204 -12.18 -2.58 3.48
N VAL A 205 -10.96 -2.04 3.67
CA VAL A 205 -9.80 -2.82 4.09
C VAL A 205 -9.64 -2.81 5.62
N GLY A 206 -10.20 -1.79 6.28
CA GLY A 206 -9.98 -1.52 7.70
C GLY A 206 -8.53 -1.13 7.99
N ASP A 207 -8.27 -0.65 9.21
CA ASP A 207 -6.91 -0.32 9.64
C ASP A 207 -6.48 -1.21 10.81
N LYS A 208 -5.16 -1.42 10.92
CA LYS A 208 -4.56 -1.87 12.18
C LYS A 208 -3.50 -0.86 12.55
N LYS A 209 -3.77 -0.07 13.60
CA LYS A 209 -2.88 1.00 14.08
C LYS A 209 -2.62 2.07 12.99
N GLY A 210 -3.65 2.43 12.22
CA GLY A 210 -3.56 3.45 11.17
C GLY A 210 -2.90 3.01 9.86
N LEU A 211 -2.39 1.77 9.79
CA LEU A 211 -1.88 1.20 8.55
C LEU A 211 -2.99 0.49 7.80
N ILE A 212 -3.04 0.74 6.50
CA ILE A 212 -3.88 0.05 5.54
C ILE A 212 -3.07 -1.13 5.02
N TYR A 213 -3.52 -2.32 5.38
CA TYR A 213 -2.90 -3.59 5.00
C TYR A 213 -3.22 -3.91 3.54
N PRO A 214 -2.54 -4.90 2.93
CA PRO A 214 -2.62 -5.14 1.50
C PRO A 214 -4.02 -5.06 0.91
N ILE A 215 -4.13 -4.24 -0.15
CA ILE A 215 -5.38 -3.92 -0.81
C ILE A 215 -5.56 -4.93 -1.94
N ASP A 216 -6.48 -5.87 -1.75
CA ASP A 216 -6.91 -6.78 -2.81
C ASP A 216 -8.03 -6.09 -3.60
N THR A 217 -7.69 -5.59 -4.79
CA THR A 217 -8.67 -4.92 -5.66
C THR A 217 -9.65 -5.89 -6.30
N ASP A 218 -9.38 -7.20 -6.27
CA ASP A 218 -10.18 -8.22 -6.95
C ASP A 218 -11.33 -8.75 -6.07
N ASP A 219 -11.30 -8.47 -4.76
CA ASP A 219 -12.27 -9.00 -3.79
C ASP A 219 -13.64 -8.31 -3.77
N GLN A 220 -13.84 -7.31 -4.64
CA GLN A 220 -15.08 -6.54 -4.81
C GLN A 220 -15.60 -5.84 -3.53
N ARG A 221 -14.78 -5.71 -2.47
CA ARG A 221 -15.15 -4.98 -1.25
C ARG A 221 -15.06 -3.47 -1.45
N ILE A 222 -14.08 -3.02 -2.21
CA ILE A 222 -13.87 -1.58 -2.51
C ILE A 222 -14.94 -1.09 -3.50
N ALA A 223 -15.14 -1.85 -4.57
CA ALA A 223 -16.03 -1.54 -5.68
C ALA A 223 -16.73 -2.79 -6.23
N PRO A 224 -17.83 -2.66 -6.99
CA PRO A 224 -18.58 -3.81 -7.48
C PRO A 224 -17.80 -4.66 -8.50
N THR A 225 -16.77 -4.09 -9.14
CA THR A 225 -15.89 -4.81 -10.06
C THR A 225 -14.41 -4.53 -9.75
N ALA A 226 -13.56 -5.50 -10.08
CA ALA A 226 -12.11 -5.38 -9.90
C ALA A 226 -11.51 -4.20 -10.66
N THR A 227 -11.98 -3.96 -11.90
CA THR A 227 -11.55 -2.83 -12.72
C THR A 227 -11.83 -1.48 -12.07
N LEU A 228 -13.04 -1.27 -11.54
CA LEU A 228 -13.38 -0.03 -10.83
C LEU A 228 -12.64 0.07 -9.49
N GLY A 229 -12.44 -1.04 -8.78
CA GLY A 229 -11.65 -1.07 -7.55
C GLY A 229 -10.20 -0.63 -7.80
N ALA A 230 -9.58 -1.13 -8.87
CA ALA A 230 -8.23 -0.73 -9.28
C ALA A 230 -8.15 0.70 -9.81
N GLU A 231 -9.19 1.19 -10.50
CA GLU A 231 -9.32 2.59 -10.94
C GLU A 231 -9.35 3.54 -9.73
N LEU A 232 -10.23 3.30 -8.77
CA LEU A 232 -10.37 4.07 -7.53
C LEU A 232 -9.09 4.06 -6.69
N PHE A 233 -8.49 2.88 -6.49
CA PHE A 233 -7.24 2.76 -5.75
C PHE A 233 -6.10 3.53 -6.42
N ARG A 234 -5.93 3.39 -7.74
CA ARG A 234 -4.88 4.11 -8.48
C ARG A 234 -5.09 5.61 -8.46
N ALA A 235 -6.33 6.09 -8.60
CA ALA A 235 -6.63 7.51 -8.52
C ALA A 235 -6.23 8.07 -7.14
N ALA A 236 -6.64 7.41 -6.06
CA ALA A 236 -6.27 7.81 -4.70
C ALA A 236 -4.75 7.79 -4.47
N TRP A 237 -4.06 6.78 -4.98
CA TRP A 237 -2.60 6.66 -4.83
C TRP A 237 -1.83 7.69 -5.66
N HIS A 238 -2.18 7.91 -6.93
CA HIS A 238 -1.49 8.87 -7.79
C HIS A 238 -1.67 10.32 -7.34
N HIS A 239 -2.78 10.64 -6.69
CA HIS A 239 -3.03 11.96 -6.09
C HIS A 239 -2.53 12.07 -4.64
N GLY A 240 -1.74 11.11 -4.15
CA GLY A 240 -1.08 11.20 -2.85
C GLY A 240 -2.00 10.98 -1.64
N LEU A 241 -3.29 10.67 -1.85
CA LEU A 241 -4.24 10.38 -0.78
C LEU A 241 -3.95 9.02 -0.10
N LEU A 242 -3.23 8.14 -0.80
CA LEU A 242 -2.65 6.91 -0.26
C LEU A 242 -1.14 6.96 -0.44
N LYS A 243 -0.37 6.69 0.61
CA LYS A 243 1.09 6.64 0.55
C LYS A 243 1.63 5.31 1.01
N ILE A 244 2.75 4.88 0.42
CA ILE A 244 3.40 3.63 0.78
C ILE A 244 4.14 3.83 2.10
N HIS A 245 3.86 2.98 3.08
CA HIS A 245 4.55 3.04 4.36
C HIS A 245 5.92 2.33 4.28
N PRO A 246 6.98 2.86 4.90
CA PRO A 246 8.33 2.27 4.81
C PRO A 246 8.44 0.89 5.48
N SER A 247 7.49 0.53 6.33
CA SER A 247 7.40 -0.83 6.90
C SER A 247 6.80 -1.87 5.94
N SER A 248 6.57 -1.52 4.68
CA SER A 248 6.13 -2.47 3.65
C SER A 248 7.17 -3.59 3.50
N PRO A 249 6.76 -4.84 3.30
CA PRO A 249 7.70 -5.95 3.14
C PRO A 249 8.56 -5.74 1.89
N THR A 250 9.83 -6.15 1.92
CA THR A 250 10.74 -6.01 0.76
C THR A 250 10.21 -6.74 -0.47
N THR A 251 9.43 -7.81 -0.29
CA THR A 251 8.74 -8.55 -1.36
C THR A 251 7.62 -7.78 -2.06
N ALA A 252 7.17 -6.64 -1.51
CA ALA A 252 6.21 -5.78 -2.20
C ALA A 252 6.84 -4.97 -3.34
N PHE A 253 8.17 -4.96 -3.44
CA PHE A 253 8.89 -4.15 -4.42
C PHE A 253 9.64 -5.02 -5.42
N LEU A 254 9.75 -4.55 -6.65
CA LEU A 254 10.62 -5.13 -7.66
C LEU A 254 12.03 -4.54 -7.48
N TRP A 255 12.99 -5.43 -7.26
CA TRP A 255 14.39 -5.06 -7.02
C TRP A 255 15.23 -5.32 -8.27
N ASN A 256 16.16 -4.41 -8.54
CA ASN A 256 17.22 -4.65 -9.51
C ASN A 256 18.31 -5.54 -8.89
N ASP A 257 19.20 -6.06 -9.74
CA ASP A 257 20.28 -6.97 -9.33
C ASP A 257 21.24 -6.33 -8.30
N ASP A 258 21.38 -5.00 -8.35
CA ASP A 258 22.24 -4.18 -7.48
C ASP A 258 21.58 -3.74 -6.16
N THR A 259 20.43 -4.33 -5.81
CA THR A 259 19.63 -3.96 -4.61
C THR A 259 19.03 -2.56 -4.62
N THR A 260 19.01 -1.89 -5.78
CA THR A 260 18.20 -0.67 -5.94
C THR A 260 16.73 -1.01 -6.20
N LEU A 261 15.84 -0.11 -5.78
CA LEU A 261 14.41 -0.22 -6.08
C LEU A 261 14.19 0.11 -7.56
N SER A 262 13.44 -0.74 -8.24
CA SER A 262 12.85 -0.37 -9.52
C SER A 262 11.72 0.66 -9.32
N GLY A 263 11.21 1.23 -10.41
CA GLY A 263 10.01 2.07 -10.37
C GLY A 263 8.69 1.31 -10.16
N SER A 264 8.73 -0.02 -10.03
CA SER A 264 7.55 -0.89 -9.98
C SER A 264 7.40 -1.59 -8.63
N LEU A 265 6.15 -1.89 -8.26
CA LEU A 265 5.80 -2.57 -7.02
C LEU A 265 4.51 -3.38 -7.17
N TYR A 266 4.25 -4.23 -6.19
CA TYR A 266 3.04 -5.04 -6.06
C TYR A 266 2.11 -4.42 -5.00
N PRO A 267 1.05 -3.67 -5.41
CA PRO A 267 0.21 -2.94 -4.45
C PRO A 267 -0.48 -3.88 -3.45
N GLY A 268 -0.88 -5.07 -3.90
CA GLY A 268 -1.46 -6.12 -3.07
C GLY A 268 -0.50 -6.79 -2.08
N LEU A 269 0.73 -6.30 -1.91
CA LEU A 269 1.67 -6.71 -0.86
C LEU A 269 2.17 -5.52 -0.03
N ALA A 270 2.03 -4.30 -0.54
CA ALA A 270 2.46 -3.08 0.13
C ALA A 270 1.54 -2.72 1.30
N LYS A 271 2.07 -1.93 2.23
CA LYS A 271 1.30 -1.30 3.30
C LYS A 271 1.16 0.18 2.97
N PHE A 272 -0.03 0.71 3.20
CA PHE A 272 -0.33 2.11 2.93
C PHE A 272 -0.67 2.87 4.22
N PHE A 273 -0.55 4.19 4.16
CA PHE A 273 -0.96 5.11 5.23
C PHE A 273 -1.53 6.39 4.61
N MET A 274 -2.25 7.19 5.42
CA MET A 274 -2.77 8.49 5.02
C MET A 274 -1.71 9.59 5.24
N PRO A 275 -1.56 10.56 4.33
CA PRO A 275 -0.70 11.72 4.55
C PRO A 275 -1.18 12.54 5.75
N GLY A 276 -0.32 13.40 6.31
CA GLY A 276 -0.67 14.32 7.40
C GLY A 276 0.23 14.28 8.62
N ASP A 277 -0.17 15.02 9.65
CA ASP A 277 0.63 15.22 10.87
C ASP A 277 0.33 14.20 11.98
N GLY A 278 1.31 14.01 12.87
CA GLY A 278 1.14 13.20 14.09
C GLY A 278 1.34 11.70 13.89
N PRO A 279 0.97 10.87 14.89
CA PRO A 279 1.00 9.41 14.80
C PRO A 279 0.09 8.84 13.70
N VAL A 280 0.53 7.73 13.08
CA VAL A 280 -0.15 7.11 11.92
C VAL A 280 -1.60 6.68 12.22
N ASP A 281 -1.89 6.22 13.43
CA ASP A 281 -3.23 5.86 13.90
C ASP A 281 -4.17 7.08 13.98
N THR A 282 -3.70 8.20 14.50
CA THR A 282 -4.50 9.44 14.56
C THR A 282 -4.70 10.08 13.20
N ARG A 283 -3.73 9.96 12.27
CA ARG A 283 -3.81 10.49 10.90
C ARG A 283 -5.00 9.93 10.15
N LEU A 284 -5.26 8.63 10.28
CA LEU A 284 -6.31 7.97 9.52
C LEU A 284 -7.70 8.52 9.89
N ALA A 285 -7.98 8.67 11.17
CA ALA A 285 -9.27 9.20 11.63
C ALA A 285 -9.47 10.66 11.19
N SER A 286 -8.47 11.53 11.43
CA SER A 286 -8.55 12.94 11.03
C SER A 286 -8.67 13.11 9.52
N PHE A 287 -7.95 12.29 8.75
CA PHE A 287 -7.99 12.33 7.30
C PHE A 287 -9.32 11.85 6.74
N ALA A 288 -9.92 10.81 7.32
CA ALA A 288 -11.24 10.34 6.92
C ALA A 288 -12.32 11.41 7.14
N ASP A 289 -12.26 12.14 8.26
CA ASP A 289 -13.20 13.23 8.53
C ASP A 289 -13.02 14.41 7.58
N ARG A 290 -11.76 14.79 7.29
CA ARG A 290 -11.45 15.83 6.28
C ARG A 290 -11.87 15.41 4.87
N LEU A 291 -11.65 14.15 4.49
CA LEU A 291 -12.12 13.62 3.21
C LEU A 291 -13.63 13.71 3.08
N ARG A 292 -14.39 13.39 4.13
CA ARG A 292 -15.86 13.54 4.13
C ARG A 292 -16.27 15.01 3.99
N ALA A 293 -15.60 15.92 4.70
CA ALA A 293 -15.86 17.35 4.56
C ALA A 293 -15.54 17.85 3.14
N GLY A 294 -14.45 17.39 2.53
CA GLY A 294 -14.08 17.70 1.14
C GLY A 294 -14.96 17.03 0.07
N LEU A 295 -15.91 16.18 0.49
CA LEU A 295 -16.92 15.53 -0.35
C LEU A 295 -18.34 16.05 -0.01
N ASP A 296 -18.46 17.22 0.62
CA ASP A 296 -19.75 17.86 0.84
C ASP A 296 -20.40 18.24 -0.51
N VAL A 297 -21.52 17.57 -0.83
CA VAL A 297 -22.28 17.78 -2.07
C VAL A 297 -22.70 19.24 -2.22
N THR A 298 -23.00 19.94 -1.12
CA THR A 298 -23.44 21.34 -1.17
C THR A 298 -22.33 22.28 -1.65
N ALA A 299 -21.06 21.91 -1.44
CA ALA A 299 -19.89 22.65 -1.86
C ALA A 299 -19.35 22.23 -3.25
N MET A 300 -19.78 21.07 -3.78
CA MET A 300 -19.33 20.56 -5.08
C MET A 300 -19.76 21.44 -6.24
N TRP A 301 -18.88 21.58 -7.24
CA TRP A 301 -19.18 22.23 -8.51
C TRP A 301 -20.13 21.40 -9.39
N SER A 302 -20.72 22.02 -10.42
CA SER A 302 -21.66 21.30 -11.31
C SER A 302 -21.00 20.15 -12.05
N THR A 303 -19.72 20.31 -12.41
CA THR A 303 -18.91 19.26 -13.05
C THR A 303 -18.69 18.07 -12.13
N GLU A 304 -18.30 18.30 -10.88
CA GLU A 304 -18.15 17.24 -9.86
C GLU A 304 -19.48 16.55 -9.58
N ARG A 305 -20.60 17.29 -9.52
CA ARG A 305 -21.94 16.72 -9.36
C ARG A 305 -22.34 15.87 -10.56
N ALA A 306 -22.04 16.28 -11.79
CA ALA A 306 -22.28 15.49 -12.99
C ALA A 306 -21.41 14.21 -13.02
N GLU A 307 -20.15 14.30 -12.61
CA GLU A 307 -19.27 13.14 -12.40
C GLU A 307 -19.84 12.20 -11.33
N LEU A 308 -20.34 12.73 -10.21
CA LEU A 308 -20.96 11.95 -9.14
C LEU A 308 -22.25 11.26 -9.60
N ALA A 309 -23.09 11.94 -10.39
CA ALA A 309 -24.30 11.36 -10.98
C ALA A 309 -23.94 10.20 -11.93
N SER A 310 -22.96 10.41 -12.81
CA SER A 310 -22.47 9.38 -13.73
C SER A 310 -21.90 8.18 -12.99
N LEU A 311 -21.14 8.42 -11.92
CA LEU A 311 -20.61 7.38 -11.06
C LEU A 311 -21.73 6.63 -10.32
N ALA A 312 -22.72 7.33 -9.75
CA ALA A 312 -23.85 6.69 -9.07
C ALA A 312 -24.61 5.74 -10.02
N GLN A 313 -24.87 6.17 -11.26
CA GLN A 313 -25.46 5.31 -12.29
C GLN A 313 -24.56 4.11 -12.63
N ARG A 314 -23.25 4.33 -12.80
CA ARG A 314 -22.27 3.25 -13.02
C ARG A 314 -22.29 2.25 -11.87
N LEU A 315 -22.34 2.70 -10.62
CA LEU A 315 -22.39 1.83 -9.45
C LEU A 315 -23.66 0.97 -9.43
N ILE A 316 -24.83 1.53 -9.75
CA ILE A 316 -26.07 0.75 -9.88
C ILE A 316 -25.91 -0.35 -10.95
N ALA A 317 -25.36 0.00 -12.12
CA ALA A 317 -25.15 -0.96 -13.20
C ALA A 317 -24.21 -2.09 -12.80
N GLU A 318 -23.04 -1.75 -12.26
CA GLU A 318 -22.00 -2.71 -11.89
C GLU A 318 -22.43 -3.59 -10.71
N GLU A 319 -23.15 -3.04 -9.72
CA GLU A 319 -23.74 -3.82 -8.63
C GLU A 319 -24.81 -4.80 -9.13
N ALA A 320 -25.65 -4.38 -10.08
CA ALA A 320 -26.64 -5.26 -10.71
C ALA A 320 -25.96 -6.41 -11.48
N GLY A 321 -24.87 -6.12 -12.20
CA GLY A 321 -24.06 -7.12 -12.90
C GLY A 321 -23.42 -8.11 -11.93
N ARG A 322 -22.81 -7.61 -10.84
CA ARG A 322 -22.22 -8.44 -9.77
C ARG A 322 -23.25 -9.38 -9.16
N TYR A 323 -24.45 -8.87 -8.86
CA TYR A 323 -25.54 -9.66 -8.30
C TYR A 323 -26.08 -10.70 -9.29
N PHE A 324 -26.22 -10.36 -10.57
CA PHE A 324 -26.62 -11.32 -11.61
C PHE A 324 -25.62 -12.49 -11.71
N ALA A 325 -24.32 -12.19 -11.80
CA ALA A 325 -23.26 -13.20 -11.83
C ALA A 325 -23.25 -14.08 -10.57
N PHE A 326 -23.49 -13.48 -9.39
CA PHE A 326 -23.68 -14.24 -8.16
C PHE A 326 -24.87 -15.21 -8.24
N LYS A 327 -26.04 -14.74 -8.71
CA LYS A 327 -27.25 -15.60 -8.81
C LYS A 327 -27.11 -16.72 -9.84
N LEU A 328 -26.38 -16.51 -10.93
CA LEU A 328 -26.04 -17.60 -11.86
C LEU A 328 -25.23 -18.70 -11.15
N ARG A 329 -24.19 -18.32 -10.40
CA ARG A 329 -23.36 -19.27 -9.63
C ARG A 329 -24.16 -19.98 -8.53
N GLU A 330 -25.02 -19.26 -7.82
CA GLU A 330 -25.93 -19.83 -6.82
C GLU A 330 -26.83 -20.92 -7.43
N HIS A 331 -27.28 -20.70 -8.67
CA HIS A 331 -28.04 -21.67 -9.46
C HIS A 331 -27.19 -22.72 -10.19
N ARG A 332 -25.90 -22.81 -9.88
CA ARG A 332 -24.92 -23.78 -10.45
C ARG A 332 -24.73 -23.66 -11.96
N LEU A 333 -24.97 -22.48 -12.52
CA LEU A 333 -24.62 -22.14 -13.90
C LEU A 333 -23.13 -21.75 -13.97
N PRO A 334 -22.47 -21.88 -15.13
CA PRO A 334 -21.04 -21.58 -15.25
C PRO A 334 -20.79 -20.07 -15.14
N ASP A 335 -19.52 -19.71 -15.00
CA ASP A 335 -19.09 -18.32 -15.02
C ASP A 335 -19.36 -17.68 -16.39
N LEU A 336 -19.49 -16.35 -16.40
CA LEU A 336 -19.70 -15.59 -17.61
C LEU A 336 -18.45 -15.67 -18.50
N THR A 337 -18.66 -15.67 -19.82
CA THR A 337 -17.58 -15.45 -20.79
C THR A 337 -17.47 -13.95 -21.05
N GLU A 338 -16.36 -13.49 -21.64
CA GLU A 338 -16.16 -12.07 -21.99
C GLU A 338 -17.32 -11.49 -22.81
N THR A 339 -17.84 -12.26 -23.78
CA THR A 339 -19.01 -11.84 -24.57
C THR A 339 -20.28 -11.69 -23.71
N HIS A 340 -20.49 -12.58 -22.74
CA HIS A 340 -21.62 -12.49 -21.82
C HIS A 340 -21.48 -11.31 -20.86
N GLU A 341 -20.25 -11.02 -20.40
CA GLU A 341 -19.96 -9.87 -19.54
C GLU A 341 -20.25 -8.55 -20.23
N GLU A 342 -19.87 -8.39 -21.51
CA GLU A 342 -20.14 -7.19 -22.28
C GLU A 342 -21.65 -6.98 -22.53
N ALA A 343 -22.37 -8.06 -22.86
CA ALA A 343 -23.82 -8.02 -23.00
C ALA A 343 -24.52 -7.63 -21.69
N LEU A 344 -24.08 -8.22 -20.57
CA LEU A 344 -24.58 -7.89 -19.24
C LEU A 344 -24.30 -6.43 -18.87
N ARG A 345 -23.08 -5.93 -19.14
CA ARG A 345 -22.69 -4.54 -18.90
C ARG A 345 -23.56 -3.56 -19.70
N THR A 346 -23.86 -3.87 -20.96
CA THR A 346 -24.75 -3.07 -21.80
C THR A 346 -26.17 -3.05 -21.22
N ALA A 347 -26.72 -4.21 -20.87
CA ALA A 347 -28.08 -4.31 -20.32
C ALA A 347 -28.21 -3.61 -18.96
N THR A 348 -27.26 -3.82 -18.05
CA THR A 348 -27.24 -3.19 -16.71
C THR A 348 -27.04 -1.68 -16.79
N LYS A 349 -26.18 -1.18 -17.69
CA LYS A 349 -26.02 0.28 -17.91
C LYS A 349 -27.33 0.92 -18.39
N ARG A 350 -28.04 0.28 -19.32
CA ARG A 350 -29.37 0.73 -19.76
C ARG A 350 -30.36 0.71 -18.59
N GLY A 351 -30.42 -0.38 -17.84
CA GLY A 351 -31.31 -0.54 -16.69
C GLY A 351 -31.06 0.49 -15.58
N ALA A 352 -29.80 0.78 -15.27
CA ALA A 352 -29.40 1.76 -14.25
C ALA A 352 -29.80 3.20 -14.59
N GLY A 353 -29.98 3.51 -15.88
CA GLY A 353 -30.52 4.80 -16.32
C GLY A 353 -32.04 4.94 -16.16
N LEU A 354 -32.74 3.88 -15.74
CA LEU A 354 -34.20 3.83 -15.68
C LEU A 354 -34.71 3.42 -14.30
N PHE A 355 -33.99 2.56 -13.57
CA PHE A 355 -34.50 1.91 -12.37
C PHE A 355 -33.50 1.93 -11.21
N PRO A 356 -33.98 1.95 -9.95
CA PRO A 356 -33.16 1.71 -8.77
C PRO A 356 -32.58 0.29 -8.75
N LEU A 357 -31.51 0.10 -7.96
CA LEU A 357 -30.78 -1.17 -7.88
C LEU A 357 -31.67 -2.34 -7.46
N GLY A 358 -32.64 -2.11 -6.57
CA GLY A 358 -33.53 -3.16 -6.07
C GLY A 358 -34.45 -3.76 -7.13
N HIS A 359 -34.89 -2.97 -8.12
CA HIS A 359 -35.62 -3.52 -9.26
C HIS A 359 -34.70 -4.32 -10.17
N LEU A 360 -33.47 -3.85 -10.41
CA LEU A 360 -32.49 -4.59 -11.21
C LEU A 360 -32.10 -5.92 -10.54
N TYR A 361 -31.95 -5.95 -9.21
CA TYR A 361 -31.72 -7.20 -8.46
C TYR A 361 -32.88 -8.18 -8.64
N ARG A 362 -34.12 -7.70 -8.58
CA ARG A 362 -35.30 -8.54 -8.79
C ARG A 362 -35.36 -9.12 -10.21
N MET A 363 -35.09 -8.29 -11.21
CA MET A 363 -35.02 -8.72 -12.62
C MET A 363 -33.90 -9.75 -12.79
N ALA A 364 -32.72 -9.48 -12.23
CA ALA A 364 -31.55 -10.34 -12.31
C ALA A 364 -31.80 -11.72 -11.69
N TRP A 365 -32.35 -11.76 -10.47
CA TRP A 365 -32.70 -12.99 -9.78
C TRP A 365 -33.73 -13.81 -10.57
N THR A 366 -34.80 -13.16 -11.06
CA THR A 366 -35.86 -13.85 -11.80
C THR A 366 -35.30 -14.45 -13.08
N SER A 367 -34.47 -13.70 -13.81
CA SER A 367 -33.83 -14.16 -15.04
C SER A 367 -32.83 -15.30 -14.83
N ALA A 368 -32.02 -15.25 -13.76
CA ALA A 368 -31.10 -16.33 -13.40
C ALA A 368 -31.86 -17.62 -13.01
N ARG A 369 -32.97 -17.49 -12.27
CA ARG A 369 -33.85 -18.60 -11.93
C ARG A 369 -34.50 -19.21 -13.17
N ASP A 370 -35.00 -18.38 -14.08
CA ASP A 370 -35.64 -18.83 -15.32
C ASP A 370 -34.62 -19.54 -16.23
N ALA A 371 -33.38 -19.04 -16.31
CA ALA A 371 -32.26 -19.71 -16.97
C ALA A 371 -31.95 -21.09 -16.38
N SER A 372 -31.88 -21.20 -15.05
CA SER A 372 -31.68 -22.48 -14.37
C SER A 372 -32.84 -23.46 -14.64
N SER A 373 -34.08 -22.96 -14.60
CA SER A 373 -35.25 -23.78 -14.92
C SER A 373 -35.25 -24.25 -16.38
N ALA A 374 -34.82 -23.41 -17.33
CA ALA A 374 -34.72 -23.78 -18.74
C ALA A 374 -33.66 -24.87 -18.93
N TYR A 375 -32.50 -24.73 -18.29
CA TYR A 375 -31.43 -25.74 -18.30
C TYR A 375 -31.91 -27.09 -17.76
N GLN A 376 -32.66 -27.10 -16.66
CA GLN A 376 -33.19 -28.33 -16.05
C GLN A 376 -34.28 -29.01 -16.91
N ARG A 377 -35.10 -28.24 -17.63
CA ARG A 377 -36.19 -28.79 -18.47
C ARG A 377 -35.72 -29.35 -19.80
N HIS A 378 -34.61 -28.85 -20.33
CA HIS A 378 -34.11 -29.23 -21.66
C HIS A 378 -32.86 -30.11 -21.55
N THR A 379 -33.09 -31.43 -21.44
CA THR A 379 -32.03 -32.45 -21.39
C THR A 379 -31.14 -32.34 -22.64
N GLY A 380 -29.88 -31.90 -22.45
CA GLY A 380 -28.91 -31.69 -23.54
C GLY A 380 -28.64 -30.23 -23.92
N MET A 381 -29.28 -29.25 -23.27
CA MET A 381 -28.93 -27.84 -23.45
C MET A 381 -27.49 -27.58 -22.95
N PRO A 382 -26.60 -26.99 -23.78
CA PRO A 382 -25.29 -26.51 -23.32
C PRO A 382 -25.46 -25.43 -22.25
N LYS A 383 -24.60 -25.44 -21.23
CA LYS A 383 -24.70 -24.49 -20.11
C LYS A 383 -24.56 -23.04 -20.58
N GLU A 384 -23.76 -22.79 -21.61
CA GLU A 384 -23.57 -21.48 -22.22
C GLU A 384 -24.89 -20.93 -22.77
N LYS A 385 -25.71 -21.77 -23.42
CA LYS A 385 -27.02 -21.34 -23.94
C LYS A 385 -28.00 -20.96 -22.83
N SER A 386 -27.87 -21.55 -21.64
CA SER A 386 -28.69 -21.18 -20.49
C SER A 386 -28.34 -19.79 -19.96
N ILE A 387 -27.06 -19.40 -19.97
CA ILE A 387 -26.63 -18.03 -19.62
C ILE A 387 -27.18 -17.04 -20.63
N THR A 388 -27.01 -17.31 -21.93
CA THR A 388 -27.57 -16.45 -22.99
C THR A 388 -29.08 -16.28 -22.83
N HIS A 389 -29.81 -17.35 -22.50
CA HIS A 389 -31.23 -17.26 -22.19
C HIS A 389 -31.51 -16.34 -20.99
N GLY A 390 -30.76 -16.48 -19.90
CA GLY A 390 -30.88 -15.60 -18.72
C GLY A 390 -30.62 -14.13 -19.03
N LEU A 391 -29.60 -13.83 -19.82
CA LEU A 391 -29.30 -12.45 -20.25
C LEU A 391 -30.41 -11.87 -21.11
N ASN A 392 -30.92 -12.64 -22.09
CA ASN A 392 -32.04 -12.20 -22.93
C ASN A 392 -33.31 -11.96 -22.10
N GLN A 393 -33.57 -12.79 -21.08
CA GLN A 393 -34.67 -12.57 -20.14
C GLN A 393 -34.46 -11.30 -19.30
N PHE A 394 -33.23 -11.05 -18.85
CA PHE A 394 -32.91 -9.85 -18.09
C PHE A 394 -33.12 -8.59 -18.92
N GLU A 395 -32.58 -8.54 -20.15
CA GLU A 395 -32.79 -7.41 -21.06
C GLU A 395 -34.26 -7.23 -21.44
N GLY A 396 -34.97 -8.32 -21.76
CA GLY A 396 -36.40 -8.28 -22.07
C GLY A 396 -37.25 -7.74 -20.91
N ARG A 397 -36.87 -8.03 -19.66
CA ARG A 397 -37.52 -7.48 -18.46
C ARG A 397 -37.26 -5.99 -18.28
N ILE A 398 -36.05 -5.52 -18.56
CA ILE A 398 -35.72 -4.08 -18.53
C ILE A 398 -36.56 -3.35 -19.58
N GLN A 399 -36.66 -3.90 -20.79
CA GLN A 399 -37.45 -3.30 -21.88
C GLN A 399 -38.96 -3.29 -21.55
N ALA A 400 -39.51 -4.40 -21.06
CA ALA A 400 -40.93 -4.45 -20.69
C ALA A 400 -41.26 -3.46 -19.56
N ALA A 401 -40.35 -3.33 -18.58
CA ALA A 401 -40.50 -2.40 -17.48
C ALA A 401 -40.36 -0.92 -17.89
N SER A 402 -39.61 -0.62 -18.95
CA SER A 402 -39.49 0.76 -19.44
C SER A 402 -40.72 1.21 -20.21
N GLU A 403 -41.41 0.26 -20.84
CA GLU A 403 -42.69 0.48 -21.54
C GLU A 403 -43.87 0.61 -20.57
N ASP A 404 -43.86 -0.12 -19.45
CA ASP A 404 -44.88 -0.04 -18.39
C ASP A 404 -44.26 -0.04 -16.98
N PRO A 405 -43.76 1.13 -16.50
CA PRO A 405 -43.16 1.23 -15.16
C PRO A 405 -44.15 0.95 -14.02
N GLY A 406 -45.45 1.17 -14.25
CA GLY A 406 -46.50 0.99 -13.24
C GLY A 406 -46.77 -0.46 -12.88
N ALA A 407 -46.41 -1.39 -13.76
CA ALA A 407 -46.50 -2.83 -13.52
C ALA A 407 -45.36 -3.41 -12.67
N LEU A 408 -44.35 -2.60 -12.32
CA LEU A 408 -43.21 -3.06 -11.54
C LEU A 408 -43.62 -3.38 -10.10
N PRO A 409 -43.38 -4.63 -9.64
CA PRO A 409 -43.58 -4.98 -8.24
C PRO A 409 -42.45 -4.38 -7.36
N GLU A 410 -42.70 -4.27 -6.05
CA GLU A 410 -41.77 -3.63 -5.09
C GLU A 410 -40.29 -4.06 -5.27
N PRO A 411 -39.33 -3.12 -5.19
CA PRO A 411 -37.90 -3.42 -5.32
C PRO A 411 -37.42 -4.37 -4.22
N PHE A 412 -36.39 -5.17 -4.52
CA PHE A 412 -35.72 -5.98 -3.50
C PHE A 412 -34.93 -5.10 -2.53
N GLY A 413 -34.78 -5.56 -1.29
CA GLY A 413 -33.81 -5.01 -0.35
C GLY A 413 -32.40 -5.57 -0.56
N GLU A 414 -31.41 -4.97 0.11
CA GLU A 414 -30.02 -5.43 0.09
C GLU A 414 -29.89 -6.84 0.67
N ASP A 415 -29.24 -7.74 -0.09
CA ASP A 415 -28.83 -9.07 0.40
C ASP A 415 -27.50 -8.96 1.18
N LYS A 416 -27.60 -8.48 2.42
CA LYS A 416 -26.45 -8.21 3.30
C LYS A 416 -25.58 -9.43 3.62
N HIS A 417 -26.10 -10.64 3.41
CA HIS A 417 -25.41 -11.87 3.77
C HIS A 417 -24.68 -12.50 2.59
N ALA A 418 -25.26 -12.44 1.39
CA ALA A 418 -24.69 -13.09 0.22
C ALA A 418 -23.87 -12.13 -0.66
N VAL A 419 -24.37 -10.91 -0.89
CA VAL A 419 -23.77 -9.91 -1.78
C VAL A 419 -23.99 -8.52 -1.19
N ALA A 420 -23.30 -8.23 -0.08
CA ALA A 420 -23.34 -6.90 0.55
C ALA A 420 -22.79 -5.84 -0.41
N LEU A 421 -23.37 -4.63 -0.40
CA LEU A 421 -22.93 -3.53 -1.26
C LEU A 421 -21.45 -3.21 -1.06
N SER A 422 -20.75 -2.88 -2.14
CA SER A 422 -19.35 -2.45 -2.07
C SER A 422 -19.20 -1.13 -1.30
N ALA A 423 -18.01 -0.87 -0.77
CA ALA A 423 -17.73 0.30 0.05
C ALA A 423 -18.05 1.61 -0.69
N ILE A 424 -17.65 1.73 -1.96
CA ILE A 424 -17.94 2.91 -2.78
C ILE A 424 -19.45 3.12 -2.98
N THR A 425 -20.23 2.06 -3.21
CA THR A 425 -21.69 2.17 -3.36
C THR A 425 -22.32 2.70 -2.07
N ARG A 426 -21.89 2.20 -0.92
CA ARG A 426 -22.38 2.68 0.39
C ARG A 426 -21.99 4.13 0.66
N ILE A 427 -20.76 4.52 0.31
CA ILE A 427 -20.29 5.90 0.47
C ILE A 427 -21.12 6.84 -0.38
N VAL A 428 -21.19 6.60 -1.69
CA VAL A 428 -21.90 7.47 -2.63
C VAL A 428 -23.36 7.60 -2.23
N PHE A 429 -24.08 6.49 -2.04
CA PHE A 429 -25.52 6.57 -1.77
C PHE A 429 -25.83 6.99 -0.34
N HIS A 430 -25.28 6.32 0.67
CA HIS A 430 -25.69 6.57 2.05
C HIS A 430 -24.97 7.75 2.71
N THR A 431 -23.72 8.03 2.33
CA THR A 431 -22.93 9.09 2.98
C THR A 431 -23.06 10.41 2.24
N LEU A 432 -22.97 10.40 0.91
CA LEU A 432 -22.98 11.65 0.12
C LEU A 432 -24.39 12.05 -0.30
N LEU A 433 -25.13 11.15 -0.93
CA LEU A 433 -26.47 11.45 -1.45
C LEU A 433 -27.56 11.36 -0.36
N GLY A 434 -27.31 10.64 0.73
CA GLY A 434 -28.33 10.37 1.76
C GLY A 434 -29.49 9.50 1.27
N LEU A 435 -29.25 8.69 0.22
CA LEU A 435 -30.23 7.85 -0.46
C LEU A 435 -30.02 6.36 -0.16
N ASP A 436 -31.07 5.56 -0.37
CA ASP A 436 -30.99 4.10 -0.41
C ASP A 436 -30.89 3.64 -1.87
N PRO A 437 -29.76 3.03 -2.32
CA PRO A 437 -29.59 2.63 -3.72
C PRO A 437 -30.63 1.59 -4.16
N MET A 438 -31.20 0.84 -3.21
CA MET A 438 -32.21 -0.18 -3.52
C MET A 438 -33.55 0.45 -3.94
N ARG A 439 -33.78 1.72 -3.62
CA ARG A 439 -35.06 2.43 -3.82
C ARG A 439 -34.95 3.70 -4.64
N ALA A 440 -33.84 4.44 -4.52
CA ALA A 440 -33.64 5.70 -5.23
C ALA A 440 -33.35 5.45 -6.72
N GLY A 441 -34.21 5.98 -7.58
CA GLY A 441 -34.04 5.94 -9.02
C GLY A 441 -33.24 7.14 -9.56
N PRO A 442 -33.12 7.25 -10.89
CA PRO A 442 -32.37 8.33 -11.53
C PRO A 442 -32.89 9.73 -11.19
N ALA A 443 -34.21 9.90 -11.00
CA ALA A 443 -34.80 11.19 -10.67
C ALA A 443 -34.41 11.65 -9.27
N GLU A 444 -34.48 10.78 -8.27
CA GLU A 444 -34.08 11.11 -6.90
C GLU A 444 -32.58 11.40 -6.78
N ILE A 445 -31.75 10.70 -7.57
CA ILE A 445 -30.30 10.98 -7.66
C ILE A 445 -30.07 12.37 -8.27
N ALA A 446 -30.78 12.71 -9.35
CA ALA A 446 -30.67 14.02 -9.99
C ALA A 446 -31.11 15.14 -9.03
N ASP A 447 -32.24 14.95 -8.34
CA ASP A 447 -32.76 15.90 -7.35
C ASP A 447 -31.77 16.14 -6.21
N ALA A 448 -31.16 15.08 -5.67
CA ALA A 448 -30.14 15.17 -4.61
C ALA A 448 -28.87 15.94 -5.04
N LEU A 449 -28.63 16.07 -6.35
CA LEU A 449 -27.46 16.75 -6.91
C LEU A 449 -27.80 18.16 -7.45
N THR A 450 -29.02 18.65 -7.27
CA THR A 450 -29.42 20.02 -7.66
C THR A 450 -28.84 21.10 -6.73
N GLY A 451 -28.73 22.34 -7.24
CA GLY A 451 -28.32 23.50 -6.44
C GLY A 451 -26.81 23.67 -6.28
N SER A 452 -26.05 23.64 -7.38
CA SER A 452 -24.60 23.95 -7.35
C SER A 452 -24.37 25.42 -6.94
N PRO A 453 -23.40 25.71 -6.05
CA PRO A 453 -23.04 27.09 -5.71
C PRO A 453 -22.53 27.88 -6.93
N GLU A 454 -22.02 27.17 -7.93
CA GLU A 454 -21.57 27.71 -9.21
C GLU A 454 -22.67 28.46 -9.95
N SER A 455 -23.94 28.01 -9.91
CA SER A 455 -25.01 28.69 -10.65
C SER A 455 -25.19 30.14 -10.21
N GLU A 456 -25.02 30.39 -8.91
CA GLU A 456 -25.07 31.74 -8.35
C GLU A 456 -23.80 32.54 -8.69
N LEU A 457 -22.62 31.92 -8.65
CA LEU A 457 -21.36 32.57 -9.04
C LEU A 457 -21.30 32.90 -10.53
N LEU A 458 -21.82 32.03 -11.39
CA LEU A 458 -21.94 32.25 -12.83
C LEU A 458 -22.92 33.37 -13.11
N ARG A 459 -24.07 33.40 -12.42
CA ARG A 459 -25.03 34.50 -12.52
C ARG A 459 -24.39 35.84 -12.11
N GLN A 460 -23.68 35.87 -10.99
CA GLN A 460 -22.95 37.08 -10.53
C GLN A 460 -21.85 37.50 -11.51
N CYS A 461 -21.12 36.53 -12.07
CA CYS A 461 -20.13 36.77 -13.12
C CYS A 461 -20.78 37.40 -14.36
N ASP A 462 -21.88 36.84 -14.85
CA ASP A 462 -22.60 37.35 -16.03
C ASP A 462 -23.24 38.72 -15.79
N GLU A 463 -23.71 38.99 -14.56
CA GLU A 463 -24.22 40.30 -14.13
C GLU A 463 -23.12 41.36 -14.02
N SER A 464 -21.87 40.95 -13.77
CA SER A 464 -20.73 41.87 -13.74
C SER A 464 -20.26 42.31 -15.13
N ILE A 465 -20.62 41.57 -16.18
CA ILE A 465 -20.29 41.91 -17.56
C ILE A 465 -21.22 43.03 -18.04
N PRO A 466 -20.71 44.20 -18.47
CA PRO A 466 -21.52 45.30 -18.98
C PRO A 466 -22.48 44.90 -20.11
N ASP A 467 -23.56 45.68 -20.30
CA ASP A 467 -24.50 45.40 -21.38
C ASP A 467 -23.80 45.56 -22.75
N ARG A 468 -24.04 44.59 -23.62
CA ARG A 468 -23.44 44.57 -24.96
C ARG A 468 -23.75 45.83 -25.75
N THR A 469 -24.97 46.35 -25.64
CA THR A 469 -25.42 47.55 -26.36
C THR A 469 -24.59 48.75 -25.94
N GLU A 470 -24.25 48.85 -24.65
CA GLU A 470 -23.41 49.93 -24.11
C GLU A 470 -21.97 49.82 -24.62
N LEU A 471 -21.39 48.62 -24.60
CA LEU A 471 -20.04 48.36 -25.13
C LEU A 471 -19.95 48.69 -26.63
N MET A 472 -20.92 48.23 -27.42
CA MET A 472 -20.97 48.52 -28.86
C MET A 472 -21.24 50.00 -29.15
N ALA A 473 -22.10 50.65 -28.37
CA ALA A 473 -22.34 52.09 -28.50
C ALA A 473 -21.06 52.89 -28.21
N TRP A 474 -20.30 52.52 -27.17
CA TRP A 474 -19.02 53.15 -26.85
C TRP A 474 -18.02 53.01 -28.00
N LEU A 475 -17.84 51.80 -28.54
CA LEU A 475 -16.93 51.55 -29.67
C LEU A 475 -17.30 52.42 -30.88
N ARG A 476 -18.58 52.44 -31.27
CA ARG A 476 -19.04 53.18 -32.46
C ARG A 476 -18.97 54.70 -32.32
N THR A 477 -19.06 55.23 -31.10
CA THR A 477 -19.12 56.69 -30.86
C THR A 477 -17.79 57.28 -30.44
N SER A 478 -16.83 56.45 -30.03
CA SER A 478 -15.51 56.87 -29.53
C SER A 478 -14.38 56.56 -30.51
N THR A 479 -14.66 56.54 -31.83
CA THR A 479 -13.66 56.18 -32.86
C THR A 479 -12.52 57.20 -33.00
N ASP A 480 -12.62 58.35 -32.33
CA ASP A 480 -11.54 59.33 -32.17
C ASP A 480 -10.53 58.95 -31.06
N GLN A 481 -10.84 57.93 -30.26
CA GLN A 481 -10.07 57.56 -29.05
C GLN A 481 -9.31 56.23 -29.19
N TRP A 482 -9.53 55.51 -30.28
CA TRP A 482 -8.90 54.23 -30.58
C TRP A 482 -8.86 54.02 -32.10
N ASP A 483 -8.00 53.12 -32.57
CA ASP A 483 -7.98 52.69 -33.97
C ASP A 483 -8.09 51.16 -34.11
N GLY A 484 -8.42 50.69 -35.32
CA GLY A 484 -8.61 49.26 -35.57
C GLY A 484 -7.35 48.42 -35.31
N SER A 485 -6.16 48.98 -35.52
CA SER A 485 -4.90 48.31 -35.23
C SER A 485 -4.72 48.06 -33.72
N GLU A 486 -5.14 49.00 -32.87
CA GLU A 486 -5.14 48.83 -31.41
C GLU A 486 -6.12 47.75 -30.97
N PHE A 487 -7.33 47.75 -31.53
CA PHE A 487 -8.33 46.70 -31.28
C PHE A 487 -7.77 45.31 -31.61
N ARG A 488 -7.15 45.16 -32.78
CA ARG A 488 -6.52 43.91 -33.22
C ARG A 488 -5.34 43.48 -32.33
N MET A 489 -4.53 44.44 -31.88
CA MET A 489 -3.42 44.17 -30.97
C MET A 489 -3.93 43.62 -29.64
N ILE A 490 -4.99 44.23 -29.08
CA ILE A 490 -5.57 43.82 -27.80
C ILE A 490 -6.14 42.40 -27.90
N LEU A 491 -6.83 42.05 -29.00
CA LEU A 491 -7.25 40.67 -29.23
C LEU A 491 -6.08 39.68 -29.19
N GLY A 492 -4.91 40.06 -29.72
CA GLY A 492 -3.70 39.24 -29.65
C GLY A 492 -3.14 39.09 -28.22
N VAL A 493 -3.31 40.11 -27.37
CA VAL A 493 -2.94 40.02 -25.94
C VAL A 493 -3.93 39.10 -25.20
N LEU A 494 -5.23 39.28 -25.44
CA LEU A 494 -6.27 38.48 -24.80
C LEU A 494 -6.21 37.01 -25.21
N ASP A 495 -5.80 36.68 -26.43
CA ASP A 495 -5.58 35.31 -26.92
C ASP A 495 -4.61 34.51 -26.01
N GLN A 496 -3.64 35.19 -25.41
CA GLN A 496 -2.65 34.59 -24.50
C GLN A 496 -3.01 34.77 -23.02
N TRP A 497 -4.17 35.37 -22.72
CA TRP A 497 -4.57 35.71 -21.36
C TRP A 497 -5.15 34.49 -20.62
N THR A 498 -4.71 34.32 -19.38
CA THR A 498 -5.20 33.29 -18.45
C THR A 498 -5.89 33.98 -17.27
N PRO A 499 -7.20 34.26 -17.36
CA PRO A 499 -7.91 34.98 -16.32
C PRO A 499 -8.07 34.14 -15.06
N HIS A 500 -8.18 34.82 -13.91
CA HIS A 500 -8.70 34.20 -12.70
C HIS A 500 -10.17 33.85 -12.91
N LEU A 501 -10.52 32.58 -12.74
CA LEU A 501 -11.88 32.09 -12.99
C LEU A 501 -12.76 32.34 -11.76
N CYS A 502 -13.94 32.92 -11.99
CA CYS A 502 -14.96 33.08 -10.95
C CYS A 502 -15.53 31.71 -10.52
N ALA A 503 -15.75 30.86 -11.51
CA ALA A 503 -16.17 29.48 -11.36
C ALA A 503 -15.73 28.68 -12.60
N PRO A 504 -15.70 27.34 -12.55
CA PRO A 504 -15.56 26.53 -13.77
C PRO A 504 -16.57 26.98 -14.84
N GLY A 505 -16.18 26.97 -16.12
CA GLY A 505 -17.09 27.31 -17.21
C GLY A 505 -17.60 28.77 -17.26
N CYS A 506 -17.15 29.67 -16.38
CA CYS A 506 -17.55 31.08 -16.45
C CYS A 506 -17.09 31.73 -17.77
N ALA A 507 -17.74 32.84 -18.16
CA ALA A 507 -17.42 33.59 -19.38
C ALA A 507 -15.92 33.88 -19.55
N HIS A 508 -15.21 34.18 -18.45
CA HIS A 508 -13.78 34.44 -18.45
C HIS A 508 -12.94 33.24 -18.91
N ALA A 509 -13.36 32.01 -18.65
CA ALA A 509 -12.63 30.80 -19.05
C ALA A 509 -12.44 30.67 -20.57
N HIS A 510 -13.26 31.38 -21.34
CA HIS A 510 -13.27 31.31 -22.80
C HIS A 510 -12.59 32.51 -23.48
N ILE A 511 -12.15 33.53 -22.73
CA ILE A 511 -11.69 34.79 -23.32
C ILE A 511 -10.53 34.59 -24.28
N GLY A 512 -9.50 33.82 -23.90
CA GLY A 512 -8.35 33.59 -24.77
C GLY A 512 -8.75 32.93 -26.09
N SER A 513 -9.45 31.80 -26.02
CA SER A 513 -9.89 31.07 -27.21
C SER A 513 -10.77 31.94 -28.14
N ILE A 514 -11.72 32.70 -27.58
CA ILE A 514 -12.62 33.55 -28.36
C ILE A 514 -11.86 34.75 -28.95
N ALA A 515 -10.96 35.37 -28.20
CA ALA A 515 -10.13 36.48 -28.69
C ALA A 515 -9.26 36.04 -29.87
N GLY A 516 -8.68 34.83 -29.81
CA GLY A 516 -7.95 34.24 -30.93
C GLY A 516 -8.80 34.03 -32.18
N GLU A 517 -10.04 33.57 -32.05
CA GLU A 517 -10.98 33.47 -33.18
C GLU A 517 -11.37 34.86 -33.71
N CYS A 518 -11.63 35.83 -32.82
CA CYS A 518 -11.96 37.19 -33.21
C CYS A 518 -10.80 37.86 -33.96
N ALA A 519 -9.55 37.62 -33.54
CA ALA A 519 -8.36 38.10 -34.25
C ALA A 519 -8.30 37.55 -35.69
N ARG A 520 -8.61 36.25 -35.89
CA ARG A 520 -8.69 35.63 -37.23
C ARG A 520 -9.82 36.23 -38.07
N ILE A 521 -10.96 36.53 -37.46
CA ILE A 521 -12.10 37.19 -38.14
C ILE A 521 -11.68 38.59 -38.59
N TYR A 522 -11.08 39.39 -37.70
CA TYR A 522 -10.56 40.72 -38.01
C TYR A 522 -9.60 40.69 -39.20
N ASP A 523 -8.58 39.82 -39.16
CA ASP A 523 -7.55 39.72 -40.20
C ASP A 523 -8.14 39.38 -41.58
N ARG A 524 -9.25 38.63 -41.60
CA ARG A 524 -9.96 38.31 -42.84
C ARG A 524 -10.77 39.49 -43.37
N ILE A 525 -11.40 40.26 -42.48
CA ILE A 525 -12.31 41.36 -42.83
C ILE A 525 -11.53 42.61 -43.24
N VAL A 526 -10.45 42.96 -42.54
CA VAL A 526 -9.66 44.19 -42.77
C VAL A 526 -9.05 44.29 -44.17
N SER A 527 -8.92 43.15 -44.87
CA SER A 527 -8.50 43.15 -46.28
C SER A 527 -9.56 43.71 -47.26
N ARG A 528 -10.79 43.93 -46.81
CA ARG A 528 -11.97 44.27 -47.64
C ARG A 528 -12.67 45.56 -47.23
N VAL A 529 -12.46 46.02 -46.01
CA VAL A 529 -13.04 47.23 -45.41
C VAL A 529 -11.94 47.97 -44.65
N ASP A 530 -12.18 49.20 -44.20
CA ASP A 530 -11.21 49.90 -43.36
C ASP A 530 -11.03 49.24 -41.98
N GLU A 531 -9.95 49.59 -41.29
CA GLU A 531 -9.59 48.99 -39.99
C GLU A 531 -10.65 49.22 -38.91
N THR A 532 -11.34 50.37 -38.94
CA THR A 532 -12.37 50.69 -37.94
C THR A 532 -13.61 49.86 -38.19
N ASP A 533 -14.08 49.78 -39.43
CA ASP A 533 -15.21 48.93 -39.82
C ASP A 533 -14.90 47.44 -39.57
N ALA A 534 -13.67 46.99 -39.81
CA ALA A 534 -13.24 45.63 -39.48
C ALA A 534 -13.30 45.35 -37.98
N ALA A 535 -12.86 46.30 -37.14
CA ALA A 535 -12.95 46.20 -35.69
C ALA A 535 -14.41 46.13 -35.22
N ILE A 536 -15.28 47.01 -35.73
CA ILE A 536 -16.71 47.03 -35.38
C ILE A 536 -17.40 45.72 -35.80
N LEU A 537 -17.16 45.22 -37.01
CA LEU A 537 -17.73 43.94 -37.46
C LEU A 537 -17.23 42.76 -36.64
N THR A 538 -15.96 42.78 -36.23
CA THR A 538 -15.40 41.75 -35.35
C THR A 538 -15.99 41.83 -33.94
N ALA A 539 -16.15 43.03 -33.40
CA ALA A 539 -16.83 43.27 -32.13
C ALA A 539 -18.29 42.77 -32.19
N GLU A 540 -18.98 42.96 -33.32
CA GLU A 540 -20.31 42.36 -33.52
C GLU A 540 -20.28 40.83 -33.52
N ALA A 541 -19.29 40.23 -34.18
CA ALA A 541 -19.15 38.78 -34.27
C ALA A 541 -18.93 38.10 -32.91
N THR A 542 -18.46 38.82 -31.88
CA THR A 542 -18.34 38.26 -30.51
C THR A 542 -19.68 37.72 -29.99
N ALA A 543 -20.83 38.26 -30.42
CA ALA A 543 -22.14 37.75 -30.03
C ALA A 543 -22.37 36.27 -30.37
N ILE A 544 -21.69 35.75 -31.42
CA ILE A 544 -21.77 34.34 -31.80
C ILE A 544 -21.26 33.46 -30.66
N ALA A 545 -20.24 33.90 -29.93
CA ALA A 545 -19.70 33.14 -28.80
C ALA A 545 -20.72 33.01 -27.65
N ASN A 546 -21.57 34.02 -27.42
CA ASN A 546 -22.65 33.92 -26.42
C ASN A 546 -23.69 32.84 -26.80
N VAL A 547 -23.86 32.56 -28.10
CA VAL A 547 -24.77 31.51 -28.58
C VAL A 547 -24.11 30.13 -28.52
N VAL A 548 -22.82 30.05 -28.83
CA VAL A 548 -22.05 28.79 -28.81
C VAL A 548 -21.84 28.29 -27.38
N HIS A 549 -21.62 29.20 -26.43
CA HIS A 549 -21.45 28.88 -25.01
C HIS A 549 -22.78 29.13 -24.27
N GLU A 550 -23.73 28.22 -24.45
CA GLU A 550 -25.08 28.34 -23.86
C GLU A 550 -25.02 28.68 -22.36
N GLY A 551 -25.75 29.74 -21.98
CA GLY A 551 -25.89 30.14 -20.58
C GLY A 551 -24.73 30.96 -20.01
N VAL A 552 -23.76 31.40 -20.82
CA VAL A 552 -22.69 32.32 -20.38
C VAL A 552 -22.40 33.42 -21.41
N ARG A 553 -22.06 34.62 -20.95
CA ARG A 553 -21.83 35.80 -21.81
C ARG A 553 -20.38 35.92 -22.30
N SER A 554 -19.81 34.82 -22.78
CA SER A 554 -18.36 34.71 -23.11
C SER A 554 -17.89 35.71 -24.18
N GLY A 555 -18.70 35.98 -25.19
CA GLY A 555 -18.40 36.99 -26.21
C GLY A 555 -18.41 38.42 -25.67
N ASP A 556 -19.38 38.73 -24.80
CA ASP A 556 -19.46 40.04 -24.15
C ASP A 556 -18.31 40.23 -23.16
N ALA A 557 -17.83 39.17 -22.50
CA ALA A 557 -16.64 39.24 -21.65
C ALA A 557 -15.37 39.61 -22.44
N VAL A 558 -15.17 39.02 -23.64
CA VAL A 558 -14.08 39.44 -24.53
C VAL A 558 -14.24 40.91 -24.92
N LEU A 559 -15.45 41.31 -25.32
CA LEU A 559 -15.72 42.69 -25.73
C LEU A 559 -15.46 43.68 -24.60
N THR A 560 -15.84 43.32 -23.37
CA THR A 560 -15.58 44.10 -22.15
C THR A 560 -14.08 44.27 -21.95
N ALA A 561 -13.31 43.18 -21.94
CA ALA A 561 -11.87 43.23 -21.77
C ALA A 561 -11.17 44.07 -22.85
N VAL A 562 -11.66 44.02 -24.10
CA VAL A 562 -11.15 44.87 -25.18
C VAL A 562 -11.42 46.35 -24.88
N VAL A 563 -12.66 46.71 -24.56
CA VAL A 563 -13.07 48.10 -24.29
C VAL A 563 -12.32 48.67 -23.07
N GLU A 564 -12.23 47.92 -21.97
CA GLU A 564 -11.49 48.33 -20.78
C GLU A 564 -10.00 48.56 -21.09
N THR A 565 -9.38 47.68 -21.89
CA THR A 565 -7.98 47.83 -22.27
C THR A 565 -7.76 49.05 -23.17
N LEU A 566 -8.69 49.35 -24.10
CA LEU A 566 -8.65 50.56 -24.91
C LEU A 566 -8.77 51.82 -24.04
N GLN A 567 -9.71 51.84 -23.09
CA GLN A 567 -9.91 52.94 -22.15
C GLN A 567 -8.68 53.17 -21.27
N ALA A 568 -8.08 52.10 -20.74
CA ALA A 568 -6.88 52.17 -19.90
C ALA A 568 -5.68 52.77 -20.67
N ARG A 569 -5.47 52.35 -21.92
CA ARG A 569 -4.41 52.91 -22.79
C ARG A 569 -4.64 54.39 -23.11
N ARG A 570 -5.89 54.81 -23.28
CA ARG A 570 -6.24 56.23 -23.47
C ARG A 570 -5.89 57.06 -22.23
N ALA A 571 -6.22 56.58 -21.04
CA ALA A 571 -5.89 57.26 -19.80
C ALA A 571 -4.38 57.47 -19.67
N GLN A 572 -3.59 56.42 -19.96
CA GLN A 572 -2.12 56.50 -19.98
C GLN A 572 -1.59 57.54 -20.97
N ARG A 573 -2.12 57.60 -22.20
CA ARG A 573 -1.74 58.61 -23.20
C ARG A 573 -2.08 60.05 -22.77
N SER A 574 -3.12 60.21 -21.95
CA SER A 574 -3.57 61.53 -21.47
C SER A 574 -2.72 62.02 -20.30
N ASP A 575 -2.15 61.12 -19.50
CA ASP A 575 -1.25 61.45 -18.39
C ASP A 575 0.19 61.77 -18.87
N GLU A 576 0.55 61.35 -20.08
CA GLU A 576 1.86 61.61 -20.70
C GLU A 576 1.96 62.96 -21.43
N LEU A 577 0.82 63.65 -21.64
CA LEU A 577 0.71 64.96 -22.32
C LEU A 577 0.54 66.10 -21.30
#